data_AF-A0A7J5YWP8-F1
#
_entry.id   AF-A0A7J5YWP8-F1
#
_cell.length_a   1.000
_cell.length_b   1.000
_cell.length_c   1.000
_cell.angle_alpha   90.00
_cell.angle_beta   90.00
_cell.angle_gamma   90.00
#
_symmetry.space_group_name_H-M   'P 1'
#
loop_
_entity.id
_entity.type
_entity.pdbx_description
1 polymer ?
#
loop_
_entity_poly.entity_id
_entity_poly.type
_entity_poly.pdbx_seq_one_letter_code
_entity_poly.pdbx_strand_id
1 'polypeptide(L)'
;MAEEPEGNNRLLQDVLVRPGNGTCADCGNPEPEWASLTLGVFVCQACSLLHRSIPHISRVKSVQETWDASEVEQVVFFLSPFQLVASTGNNAAKAKYEQKVPAFYYRPIHSDCKMLREQWIRAKYERNEFEFIEKQEPYSAGYREGFLWKRGRDNGQFLSRKFILSEREGALKYFNKQDARDPKATMKIETLNATFQPAKIGNPCGLQITYLRDNSTRNIFVYHSDAKEMVDWFNAIRAASWCLN
;
A
#
# COMPACT_ATOMS: atom_id res chain seq x y z
N MET A 1 22.71 34.83 -16.42
CA MET A 1 21.67 34.55 -17.44
C MET A 1 20.57 33.77 -16.74
N ALA A 2 19.42 34.39 -16.49
CA ALA A 2 18.24 33.66 -16.05
C ALA A 2 17.68 32.96 -17.29
N GLU A 3 17.74 31.62 -17.34
CA GLU A 3 17.00 30.88 -18.35
C GLU A 3 15.50 31.07 -18.09
N GLU A 4 14.76 31.36 -19.16
CA GLU A 4 13.37 31.77 -19.10
C GLU A 4 12.43 30.65 -18.62
N PRO A 5 11.35 30.99 -17.89
CA PRO A 5 10.35 30.01 -17.42
C PRO A 5 9.70 29.18 -18.54
N GLU A 6 9.74 29.64 -19.79
CA GLU A 6 9.25 28.90 -20.95
C GLU A 6 10.08 27.64 -21.25
N GLY A 7 11.41 27.68 -21.07
CA GLY A 7 12.29 26.53 -21.29
C GLY A 7 12.07 25.43 -20.26
N ASN A 8 11.88 25.81 -18.99
CA ASN A 8 11.60 24.90 -17.87
C ASN A 8 10.28 24.16 -18.06
N ASN A 9 9.23 24.89 -18.46
CA ASN A 9 7.94 24.29 -18.75
C ASN A 9 8.03 23.28 -19.91
N ARG A 10 8.79 23.59 -20.95
CA ARG A 10 9.01 22.66 -22.07
C ARG A 10 9.72 21.38 -21.63
N LEU A 11 10.78 21.49 -20.83
CA LEU A 11 11.47 20.32 -20.28
C LEU A 11 10.56 19.45 -19.42
N LEU A 12 9.71 20.05 -18.59
CA LEU A 12 8.74 19.30 -17.78
C LEU A 12 7.72 18.57 -18.66
N GLN A 13 7.21 19.21 -19.71
CA GLN A 13 6.31 18.57 -20.68
C GLN A 13 7.00 17.40 -21.40
N ASP A 14 8.25 17.57 -21.81
CA ASP A 14 9.06 16.50 -22.42
C ASP A 14 9.26 15.30 -21.48
N VAL A 15 9.30 15.53 -20.15
CA VAL A 15 9.36 14.46 -19.16
C VAL A 15 8.01 13.80 -18.94
N LEU A 16 6.91 14.56 -18.91
CA LEU A 16 5.56 14.02 -18.75
C LEU A 16 5.17 13.03 -19.85
N VAL A 17 5.61 13.28 -21.09
CA VAL A 17 5.33 12.38 -22.23
C VAL A 17 6.22 11.13 -22.26
N ARG A 18 7.20 10.99 -21.36
CA ARG A 18 8.05 9.79 -21.31
C ARG A 18 7.25 8.56 -20.87
N PRO A 19 7.57 7.37 -21.40
CA PRO A 19 6.91 6.14 -20.98
C PRO A 19 6.92 5.95 -19.45
N GLY A 20 5.78 5.54 -18.90
CA GLY A 20 5.57 5.35 -17.46
C GLY A 20 5.03 6.57 -16.72
N ASN A 21 5.24 7.79 -17.23
CA ASN A 21 4.79 9.03 -16.57
C ASN A 21 3.32 9.38 -16.88
N GLY A 22 2.70 8.74 -17.87
CA GLY A 22 1.29 8.95 -18.21
C GLY A 22 0.28 8.39 -17.19
N THR A 23 0.73 7.72 -16.14
CA THR A 23 -0.11 7.19 -15.05
C THR A 23 0.53 7.46 -13.70
N CYS A 24 -0.27 7.74 -12.69
CA CYS A 24 0.13 7.94 -11.30
C CYS A 24 1.01 6.78 -10.80
N ALA A 25 2.18 7.11 -10.25
CA ALA A 25 3.16 6.17 -9.74
C ALA A 25 2.65 5.23 -8.63
N ASP A 26 1.56 5.61 -7.94
CA ASP A 26 1.11 4.90 -6.73
C ASP A 26 -0.22 4.17 -6.88
N CYS A 27 -1.11 4.63 -7.76
CA CYS A 27 -2.45 4.05 -7.91
C CYS A 27 -2.88 3.82 -9.37
N GLY A 28 -2.01 4.15 -10.32
CA GLY A 28 -2.27 3.95 -11.75
C GLY A 28 -3.35 4.85 -12.35
N ASN A 29 -3.87 5.85 -11.63
CA ASN A 29 -4.78 6.85 -12.20
C ASN A 29 -4.12 7.52 -13.42
N PRO A 30 -4.80 7.65 -14.58
CA PRO A 30 -4.22 8.30 -15.74
C PRO A 30 -3.92 9.78 -15.48
N GLU A 31 -3.05 10.35 -16.33
CA GLU A 31 -2.77 11.79 -16.43
C GLU A 31 -2.42 12.43 -15.07
N PRO A 32 -1.28 12.06 -14.45
CA PRO A 32 -0.89 12.64 -13.17
C PRO A 32 -0.58 14.14 -13.29
N GLU A 33 -1.28 14.96 -12.51
CA GLU A 33 -1.16 16.42 -12.51
C GLU A 33 -0.21 16.97 -11.44
N TRP A 34 0.42 16.10 -10.65
CA TRP A 34 1.34 16.48 -9.58
C TRP A 34 2.64 15.72 -9.70
N ALA A 35 3.72 16.34 -9.24
CA ALA A 35 5.03 15.71 -9.16
C ALA A 35 5.60 15.84 -7.75
N SER A 36 6.30 14.80 -7.27
CA SER A 36 7.13 14.87 -6.08
C SER A 36 8.55 15.27 -6.48
N LEU A 37 8.96 16.45 -6.03
CA LEU A 37 10.28 17.04 -6.27
C LEU A 37 11.42 16.20 -5.68
N THR A 38 11.16 15.55 -4.54
CA THR A 38 12.18 14.80 -3.79
C THR A 38 12.25 13.33 -4.16
N LEU A 39 11.16 12.76 -4.69
CA LEU A 39 11.08 11.35 -5.08
C LEU A 39 11.17 11.16 -6.60
N GLY A 40 11.00 12.21 -7.41
CA GLY A 40 11.04 12.14 -8.87
C GLY A 40 9.88 11.32 -9.47
N VAL A 41 8.70 11.39 -8.86
CA VAL A 41 7.48 10.67 -9.31
C VAL A 41 6.36 11.62 -9.70
N PHE A 42 5.58 11.22 -10.71
CA PHE A 42 4.33 11.86 -11.11
C PHE A 42 3.14 11.11 -10.52
N VAL A 43 2.27 11.83 -9.82
CA VAL A 43 1.14 11.29 -9.06
C VAL A 43 -0.14 12.08 -9.36
N CYS A 44 -1.30 11.44 -9.19
CA CYS A 44 -2.58 12.14 -9.33
C CYS A 44 -2.84 13.06 -8.14
N GLN A 45 -3.82 13.96 -8.27
CA GLN A 45 -4.25 14.87 -7.20
C GLN A 45 -4.57 14.14 -5.89
N ALA A 46 -5.25 13.00 -5.95
CA ALA A 46 -5.61 12.27 -4.73
C ALA A 46 -4.38 11.69 -4.01
N CYS A 47 -3.37 11.20 -4.74
CA CYS A 47 -2.13 10.71 -4.15
C CYS A 47 -1.22 11.85 -3.69
N SER A 48 -1.24 13.02 -4.35
CA SER A 48 -0.46 14.17 -3.89
C SER A 48 -0.88 14.62 -2.47
N LEU A 49 -2.17 14.51 -2.13
CA LEU A 49 -2.67 14.74 -0.77
C LEU A 49 -2.12 13.72 0.25
N LEU A 50 -1.89 12.47 -0.16
CA LEU A 50 -1.29 11.44 0.69
C LEU A 50 0.20 11.66 0.88
N HIS A 51 0.92 12.10 -0.17
CA HIS A 51 2.32 12.50 -0.06
C HIS A 51 2.54 13.66 0.93
N ARG A 52 1.58 14.59 1.05
CA ARG A 52 1.63 15.67 2.05
C ARG A 52 1.60 15.16 3.50
N SER A 53 1.23 13.90 3.74
CA SER A 53 1.28 13.27 5.07
C SER A 53 2.67 12.73 5.46
N ILE A 54 3.65 12.78 4.54
CA ILE A 54 5.06 12.44 4.76
C ILE A 54 5.99 13.58 4.30
N PRO A 55 5.82 14.81 4.82
CA PRO A 55 6.46 16.02 4.26
C PRO A 55 7.99 16.04 4.39
N HIS A 56 8.54 15.24 5.30
CA HIS A 56 9.99 15.06 5.46
C HIS A 56 10.62 14.16 4.39
N ILE A 57 9.78 13.49 3.57
CA ILE A 57 10.19 12.55 2.51
C ILE A 57 9.76 13.09 1.15
N SER A 58 8.51 13.54 1.04
CA SER A 58 7.92 13.97 -0.22
C SER A 58 7.49 15.42 -0.20
N ARG A 59 8.04 16.21 -1.12
CA ARG A 59 7.54 17.56 -1.44
C ARG A 59 6.86 17.55 -2.80
N VAL A 60 5.57 17.87 -2.84
CA VAL A 60 4.77 17.83 -4.10
C VAL A 60 4.48 19.21 -4.64
N LYS A 61 4.45 19.33 -5.96
CA LYS A 61 4.12 20.56 -6.72
C LYS A 61 3.22 20.21 -7.90
N SER A 62 2.29 21.11 -8.25
CA SER A 62 1.44 20.93 -9.43
C SER A 62 2.28 21.06 -10.71
N VAL A 63 2.01 20.22 -11.70
CA VAL A 63 2.69 20.31 -13.01
C VAL A 63 2.27 21.54 -13.81
N GLN A 64 1.18 22.21 -13.41
CA GLN A 64 0.66 23.43 -14.04
C GLN A 64 1.20 24.72 -13.41
N GLU A 65 1.85 24.64 -12.25
CA GLU A 65 2.48 25.79 -11.61
C GLU A 65 3.75 26.20 -12.35
N THR A 66 4.28 27.40 -12.12
CA THR A 66 5.58 27.80 -12.66
C THR A 66 6.71 27.06 -11.96
N TRP A 67 7.65 26.50 -12.72
CA TRP A 67 8.80 25.76 -12.21
C TRP A 67 10.10 26.53 -12.36
N ASP A 68 10.85 26.62 -11.27
CA ASP A 68 12.21 27.14 -11.30
C ASP A 68 13.16 26.08 -11.87
N ALA A 69 14.25 26.52 -12.49
CA ALA A 69 15.22 25.61 -13.12
C ALA A 69 15.72 24.54 -12.14
N SER A 70 15.97 24.91 -10.88
CA SER A 70 16.42 23.98 -9.84
C SER A 70 15.35 22.94 -9.44
N GLU A 71 14.06 23.26 -9.56
CA GLU A 71 12.97 22.31 -9.29
C GLU A 71 12.80 21.33 -10.45
N VAL A 72 12.92 21.81 -11.68
CA VAL A 72 12.98 20.95 -12.87
C VAL A 72 14.17 20.04 -12.75
N GLU A 73 15.35 20.56 -12.41
CA GLU A 73 16.54 19.73 -12.20
C GLU A 73 16.34 18.68 -11.12
N GLN A 74 15.66 19.00 -10.01
CA GLN A 74 15.30 18.01 -9.00
C GLN A 74 14.42 16.89 -9.57
N VAL A 75 13.39 17.18 -10.34
CA VAL A 75 12.55 16.11 -10.91
C VAL A 75 13.28 15.33 -12.01
N VAL A 76 14.13 16.01 -12.79
CA VAL A 76 14.77 15.47 -14.00
C VAL A 76 16.09 14.75 -13.72
N PHE A 77 16.82 15.11 -12.67
CA PHE A 77 18.17 14.59 -12.38
C PHE A 77 18.32 13.91 -11.00
N PHE A 78 17.32 13.95 -10.11
CA PHE A 78 17.46 13.46 -8.72
C PHE A 78 17.39 11.93 -8.54
N LEU A 79 17.80 11.16 -9.55
CA LEU A 79 18.17 9.75 -9.38
C LEU A 79 19.66 9.57 -9.71
N SER A 80 20.48 10.08 -8.77
CA SER A 80 21.93 9.87 -8.57
C SER A 80 22.91 10.75 -9.37
N PRO A 81 23.79 11.51 -8.69
CA PRO A 81 25.00 12.08 -9.33
C PRO A 81 26.09 11.03 -9.61
N PHE A 82 25.90 9.76 -9.20
CA PHE A 82 26.87 8.67 -9.35
C PHE A 82 26.39 7.54 -10.29
N GLN A 83 25.16 7.59 -10.77
CA GLN A 83 24.62 6.64 -11.74
C GLN A 83 24.41 7.37 -13.06
N LEU A 84 25.28 7.05 -14.01
CA LEU A 84 25.26 7.45 -15.41
C LEU A 84 23.82 7.63 -15.96
N VAL A 85 23.44 8.88 -16.20
CA VAL A 85 22.50 9.38 -17.24
C VAL A 85 21.45 8.38 -17.74
N ALA A 86 20.17 8.54 -17.35
CA ALA A 86 18.98 8.51 -18.26
C ALA A 86 17.62 8.15 -17.61
N SER A 87 17.52 7.73 -16.35
CA SER A 87 16.23 7.24 -15.82
C SER A 87 15.66 8.15 -14.73
N THR A 88 14.72 9.03 -15.10
CA THR A 88 13.85 9.77 -14.16
C THR A 88 12.38 9.57 -14.50
N GLY A 89 11.52 9.81 -13.51
CA GLY A 89 10.09 9.52 -13.59
C GLY A 89 9.71 8.15 -13.04
N ASN A 90 8.46 7.77 -13.27
CA ASN A 90 7.78 6.68 -12.57
C ASN A 90 8.44 5.32 -12.79
N ASN A 91 9.02 5.07 -13.98
CA ASN A 91 9.74 3.82 -14.24
C ASN A 91 11.01 3.68 -13.39
N ALA A 92 11.74 4.77 -13.20
CA ALA A 92 12.95 4.76 -12.39
C ALA A 92 12.63 4.62 -10.89
N ALA A 93 11.59 5.32 -10.44
CA ALA A 93 11.05 5.14 -9.09
C ALA A 93 10.56 3.72 -8.86
N LYS A 94 9.88 3.10 -9.84
CA LYS A 94 9.48 1.69 -9.79
C LYS A 94 10.68 0.76 -9.68
N ALA A 95 11.73 0.99 -10.46
CA ALA A 95 12.96 0.19 -10.39
C ALA A 95 13.68 0.30 -9.03
N LYS A 96 13.53 1.41 -8.31
CA LYS A 96 14.12 1.62 -6.97
C LYS A 96 13.20 1.14 -5.85
N TYR A 97 12.00 1.73 -5.76
CA TYR A 97 11.07 1.59 -4.63
C TYR A 97 10.14 0.40 -4.76
N GLU A 98 10.13 -0.31 -5.89
CA GLU A 98 9.31 -1.50 -6.11
C GLU A 98 10.13 -2.72 -6.54
N GLN A 99 11.46 -2.69 -6.34
CA GLN A 99 12.39 -3.75 -6.78
C GLN A 99 12.07 -5.12 -6.19
N LYS A 100 11.62 -5.18 -4.93
CA LYS A 100 11.34 -6.44 -4.20
C LYS A 100 9.91 -6.48 -3.69
N VAL A 101 8.93 -6.05 -4.48
CA VAL A 101 7.51 -6.21 -4.12
C VAL A 101 7.14 -7.69 -4.25
N PRO A 102 6.67 -8.37 -3.17
CA PRO A 102 6.24 -9.75 -3.27
C PRO A 102 5.07 -9.93 -4.24
N ALA A 103 5.03 -11.06 -4.96
CA ALA A 103 3.98 -11.34 -5.94
C ALA A 103 2.56 -11.32 -5.34
N PHE A 104 2.42 -11.71 -4.07
CA PHE A 104 1.15 -11.70 -3.35
C PHE A 104 0.75 -10.30 -2.86
N TYR A 105 1.68 -9.35 -2.77
CA TYR A 105 1.42 -8.04 -2.16
C TYR A 105 0.41 -7.25 -3.00
N TYR A 106 -0.63 -6.74 -2.36
CA TYR A 106 -1.69 -6.02 -3.07
C TYR A 106 -1.23 -4.62 -3.49
N ARG A 107 -1.30 -4.35 -4.80
CA ARG A 107 -1.03 -3.04 -5.40
C ARG A 107 -2.35 -2.29 -5.57
N PRO A 108 -2.56 -1.18 -4.84
CA PRO A 108 -3.84 -0.49 -4.89
C PRO A 108 -4.05 0.26 -6.21
N ILE A 109 -5.31 0.39 -6.59
CA ILE A 109 -5.76 1.19 -7.74
C ILE A 109 -6.46 2.47 -7.27
N HIS A 110 -6.71 3.40 -8.19
CA HIS A 110 -7.30 4.71 -7.89
C HIS A 110 -8.68 4.64 -7.20
N SER A 111 -9.46 3.58 -7.45
CA SER A 111 -10.77 3.34 -6.81
C SER A 111 -10.69 2.70 -5.42
N ASP A 112 -9.51 2.25 -4.99
CA ASP A 112 -9.34 1.69 -3.64
C ASP A 112 -9.48 2.76 -2.56
N CYS A 113 -9.82 2.29 -1.36
CA CYS A 113 -9.98 3.17 -0.21
C CYS A 113 -8.70 3.96 0.08
N LYS A 114 -8.87 5.18 0.63
CA LYS A 114 -7.78 6.09 0.96
C LYS A 114 -6.66 5.39 1.75
N MET A 115 -7.07 4.61 2.74
CA MET A 115 -6.21 3.85 3.64
C MET A 115 -5.24 2.96 2.83
N LEU A 116 -5.74 2.09 1.96
CA LEU A 116 -4.89 1.18 1.15
C LEU A 116 -3.85 1.93 0.33
N ARG A 117 -4.26 3.01 -0.34
CA ARG A 117 -3.34 3.85 -1.13
C ARG A 117 -2.31 4.55 -0.25
N GLU A 118 -2.69 5.03 0.93
CA GLU A 118 -1.76 5.67 1.86
C GLU A 118 -0.70 4.70 2.37
N GLN A 119 -1.08 3.49 2.77
CA GLN A 119 -0.12 2.50 3.27
C GLN A 119 0.79 1.95 2.20
N TRP A 120 0.34 1.91 0.93
CA TRP A 120 1.22 1.61 -0.20
C TRP A 120 2.31 2.68 -0.39
N ILE A 121 1.94 3.97 -0.37
CA ILE A 121 2.88 5.10 -0.44
C ILE A 121 3.88 5.03 0.72
N ARG A 122 3.39 4.81 1.94
CA ARG A 122 4.26 4.70 3.12
C ARG A 122 5.15 3.45 3.08
N ALA A 123 4.66 2.31 2.56
CA ALA A 123 5.47 1.10 2.39
C ALA A 123 6.63 1.33 1.40
N LYS A 124 6.34 2.01 0.27
CA LYS A 124 7.33 2.36 -0.76
C LYS A 124 8.39 3.32 -0.26
N TYR A 125 7.97 4.48 0.27
CA TYR A 125 8.88 5.64 0.41
C TYR A 125 9.26 5.97 1.86
N GLU A 126 8.40 5.64 2.83
CA GLU A 126 8.66 5.93 4.25
C GLU A 126 9.36 4.77 4.94
N ARG A 127 8.87 3.55 4.68
CA ARG A 127 9.38 2.34 5.32
C ARG A 127 10.35 1.59 4.43
N ASN A 128 10.41 1.88 3.13
CA ASN A 128 11.27 1.21 2.16
C ASN A 128 11.16 -0.32 2.23
N GLU A 129 9.93 -0.83 2.41
CA GLU A 129 9.67 -2.28 2.60
C GLU A 129 10.10 -3.10 1.40
N PHE A 130 10.06 -2.51 0.20
CA PHE A 130 10.43 -3.17 -1.05
C PHE A 130 11.88 -2.94 -1.45
N GLU A 131 12.66 -2.25 -0.61
CA GLU A 131 14.12 -2.17 -0.73
C GLU A 131 14.81 -3.14 0.24
N PHE A 132 14.27 -3.27 1.45
CA PHE A 132 14.80 -4.09 2.55
C PHE A 132 13.85 -5.25 2.87
N ILE A 133 14.21 -6.46 2.46
CA ILE A 133 13.34 -7.65 2.55
C ILE A 133 13.02 -8.03 3.99
N GLU A 134 13.88 -7.68 4.94
CA GLU A 134 13.70 -7.94 6.37
C GLU A 134 12.49 -7.18 6.94
N LYS A 135 12.08 -6.08 6.29
CA LYS A 135 10.88 -5.34 6.68
C LYS A 135 9.58 -6.01 6.23
N GLN A 136 9.67 -7.05 5.40
CA GLN A 136 8.53 -7.81 4.88
C GLN A 136 8.17 -9.02 5.75
N GLU A 137 9.04 -9.39 6.70
CA GLU A 137 8.82 -10.47 7.68
C GLU A 137 7.41 -10.48 8.29
N PRO A 138 6.85 -9.34 8.76
CA PRO A 138 5.54 -9.31 9.41
C PRO A 138 4.38 -9.89 8.59
N TYR A 139 4.50 -9.96 7.27
CA TYR A 139 3.49 -10.51 6.37
C TYR A 139 4.02 -11.59 5.41
N SER A 140 5.29 -11.97 5.52
CA SER A 140 5.95 -12.94 4.63
C SER A 140 6.48 -14.19 5.34
N ALA A 141 6.48 -14.21 6.68
CA ALA A 141 7.03 -15.32 7.48
C ALA A 141 6.24 -16.64 7.44
N GLY A 142 5.05 -16.64 6.82
CA GLY A 142 4.11 -17.77 6.85
C GLY A 142 3.46 -18.04 8.22
N TYR A 143 3.75 -17.20 9.22
CA TYR A 143 3.11 -17.19 10.52
C TYR A 143 2.89 -15.75 10.97
N ARG A 144 1.68 -15.44 11.45
CA ARG A 144 1.36 -14.13 12.03
C ARG A 144 0.37 -14.29 13.17
N GLU A 145 0.65 -13.65 14.29
CA GLU A 145 -0.30 -13.55 15.40
C GLU A 145 -0.45 -12.12 15.89
N GLY A 146 -1.60 -11.83 16.49
CA GLY A 146 -1.90 -10.50 16.99
C GLY A 146 -3.36 -10.34 17.36
N PHE A 147 -3.71 -9.17 17.87
CA PHE A 147 -5.06 -8.86 18.28
C PHE A 147 -5.78 -8.02 17.22
N LEU A 148 -7.01 -8.40 16.91
CA LEU A 148 -7.90 -7.61 16.06
C LEU A 148 -9.20 -7.33 16.80
N TRP A 149 -9.75 -6.15 16.59
CA TRP A 149 -11.10 -5.82 17.02
C TRP A 149 -12.07 -6.54 16.10
N LYS A 150 -12.75 -7.56 16.62
CA LYS A 150 -13.68 -8.40 15.86
C LYS A 150 -15.12 -8.07 16.24
N ARG A 151 -15.97 -7.85 15.22
CA ARG A 151 -17.42 -7.68 15.43
C ARG A 151 -18.07 -8.98 15.93
N GLY A 152 -18.86 -8.86 17.00
CA GLY A 152 -19.75 -9.89 17.52
C GLY A 152 -20.91 -10.15 16.55
N ARG A 153 -21.42 -11.39 16.54
CA ARG A 153 -22.51 -11.79 15.64
C ARG A 153 -23.82 -11.13 16.00
N ASP A 154 -24.15 -11.12 17.30
CA ASP A 154 -25.51 -10.86 17.75
C ASP A 154 -25.69 -9.43 18.29
N ASN A 155 -24.64 -8.85 18.88
CA ASN A 155 -24.70 -7.53 19.51
C ASN A 155 -24.02 -6.41 18.69
N GLY A 156 -23.38 -6.75 17.57
CA GLY A 156 -22.66 -5.80 16.72
C GLY A 156 -21.44 -5.12 17.36
N GLN A 157 -21.10 -5.43 18.62
CA GLN A 157 -19.98 -4.84 19.33
C GLN A 157 -18.65 -5.40 18.84
N PHE A 158 -17.61 -4.57 18.85
CA PHE A 158 -16.25 -5.01 18.57
C PHE A 158 -15.53 -5.37 19.86
N LEU A 159 -14.92 -6.55 19.89
CA LEU A 159 -14.14 -7.02 21.02
C LEU A 159 -12.76 -7.49 20.53
N SER A 160 -11.72 -7.22 21.31
CA SER A 160 -10.37 -7.67 21.01
C SER A 160 -10.28 -9.19 21.05
N ARG A 161 -9.73 -9.79 19.99
CA ARG A 161 -9.56 -11.24 19.82
C ARG A 161 -8.18 -11.54 19.28
N LYS A 162 -7.51 -12.56 19.84
CA LYS A 162 -6.25 -13.06 19.28
C LYS A 162 -6.56 -13.81 17.99
N PHE A 163 -5.87 -13.45 16.92
CA PHE A 163 -5.84 -14.17 15.65
C PHE A 163 -4.47 -14.79 15.44
N ILE A 164 -4.45 -15.96 14.80
CA ILE A 164 -3.23 -16.65 14.38
C ILE A 164 -3.45 -17.14 12.95
N LEU A 165 -2.63 -16.66 12.02
CA LEU A 165 -2.50 -17.18 10.67
C LEU A 165 -1.27 -18.08 10.63
N SER A 166 -1.43 -19.31 10.14
CA SER A 166 -0.36 -20.28 10.01
C SER A 166 -0.48 -21.02 8.68
N GLU A 167 0.49 -20.80 7.79
CA GLU A 167 0.59 -21.52 6.52
C GLU A 167 0.83 -23.01 6.75
N ARG A 168 1.68 -23.34 7.74
CA ARG A 168 1.98 -24.73 8.13
C ARG A 168 0.72 -25.49 8.54
N GLU A 169 -0.21 -24.83 9.21
CA GLU A 169 -1.48 -25.45 9.61
C GLU A 169 -2.60 -25.27 8.57
N GLY A 170 -2.36 -24.53 7.49
CA GLY A 170 -3.37 -24.25 6.46
C GLY A 170 -4.56 -23.44 6.97
N ALA A 171 -4.41 -22.65 8.05
CA ALA A 171 -5.55 -22.03 8.72
C ALA A 171 -5.30 -20.61 9.28
N LEU A 172 -6.39 -19.83 9.29
CA LEU A 172 -6.57 -18.66 10.15
C LEU A 172 -7.47 -19.04 11.32
N LYS A 173 -6.98 -18.86 12.54
CA LYS A 173 -7.67 -19.18 13.79
C LYS A 173 -7.92 -17.89 14.57
N TYR A 174 -8.99 -17.89 15.38
CA TYR A 174 -9.14 -16.85 16.40
C TYR A 174 -9.63 -17.42 17.73
N PHE A 175 -9.28 -16.73 18.81
CA PHE A 175 -9.53 -17.14 20.18
C PHE A 175 -10.41 -16.11 20.88
N ASN A 176 -11.38 -16.59 21.68
CA ASN A 176 -12.29 -15.72 22.44
C ASN A 176 -11.61 -15.07 23.65
N LYS A 177 -10.62 -15.76 24.23
CA LYS A 177 -9.80 -15.33 25.35
C LYS A 177 -8.34 -15.57 24.99
N GLN A 178 -7.42 -14.79 25.53
CA GLN A 178 -5.99 -14.90 25.24
C GLN A 178 -5.41 -16.26 25.63
N ASP A 179 -5.82 -16.80 26.79
CA ASP A 179 -5.31 -18.07 27.33
C ASP A 179 -6.18 -19.28 26.95
N ALA A 180 -7.06 -19.13 25.95
CA ALA A 180 -7.87 -20.25 25.49
C ALA A 180 -6.99 -21.30 24.81
N ARG A 181 -7.07 -22.55 25.27
CA ARG A 181 -6.35 -23.68 24.66
C ARG A 181 -6.83 -23.95 23.24
N ASP A 182 -8.15 -23.90 23.04
CA ASP A 182 -8.78 -24.21 21.76
C ASP A 182 -9.26 -22.95 21.03
N PRO A 183 -9.09 -22.88 19.69
CA PRO A 183 -9.59 -21.77 18.90
C PRO A 183 -11.12 -21.77 18.91
N LYS A 184 -11.71 -20.57 18.94
CA LYS A 184 -13.17 -20.41 18.80
C LYS A 184 -13.63 -20.78 17.39
N ALA A 185 -12.80 -20.49 16.39
CA ALA A 185 -13.00 -20.94 15.03
C ALA A 185 -11.64 -21.14 14.34
N THR A 186 -11.61 -22.13 13.44
CA THR A 186 -10.51 -22.43 12.54
C THR A 186 -11.04 -22.30 11.11
N MET A 187 -10.46 -21.42 10.31
CA MET A 187 -10.87 -21.13 8.95
C MET A 187 -9.76 -21.57 8.02
N LYS A 188 -10.06 -22.44 7.06
CA LYS A 188 -9.06 -22.95 6.12
C LYS A 188 -8.66 -21.88 5.12
N ILE A 189 -7.35 -21.68 4.93
CA ILE A 189 -6.78 -20.67 4.03
C ILE A 189 -7.31 -20.83 2.60
N GLU A 190 -7.49 -22.07 2.13
CA GLU A 190 -8.02 -22.40 0.79
C GLU A 190 -9.39 -21.76 0.48
N THR A 191 -10.16 -21.42 1.51
CA THR A 191 -11.51 -20.82 1.37
C THR A 191 -11.56 -19.35 1.81
N LEU A 192 -10.44 -18.81 2.30
CA LEU A 192 -10.39 -17.44 2.79
C LEU A 192 -10.42 -16.44 1.64
N ASN A 193 -11.19 -15.39 1.82
CA ASN A 193 -11.05 -14.16 1.05
C ASN A 193 -11.10 -12.97 2.01
N ALA A 194 -10.39 -11.90 1.68
CA ALA A 194 -10.31 -10.69 2.49
C ALA A 194 -10.51 -9.47 1.59
N THR A 195 -11.38 -8.55 2.00
CA THR A 195 -11.64 -7.30 1.27
C THR A 195 -11.83 -6.14 2.25
N PHE A 196 -11.21 -5.00 1.96
CA PHE A 196 -11.43 -3.79 2.76
C PHE A 196 -12.84 -3.26 2.50
N GLN A 197 -13.60 -3.04 3.58
CA GLN A 197 -15.01 -2.64 3.54
C GLN A 197 -15.29 -1.52 4.58
N PRO A 198 -14.56 -0.39 4.50
CA PRO A 198 -14.56 0.61 5.57
C PRO A 198 -15.94 1.22 5.82
N ALA A 199 -16.70 1.52 4.76
CA ALA A 199 -18.04 2.10 4.87
C ALA A 199 -19.04 1.13 5.55
N LYS A 200 -19.03 -0.14 5.16
CA LYS A 200 -19.90 -1.19 5.74
C LYS A 200 -19.59 -1.47 7.20
N ILE A 201 -18.32 -1.36 7.58
CA ILE A 201 -17.84 -1.66 8.94
C ILE A 201 -17.93 -0.43 9.84
N GLY A 202 -17.96 0.78 9.28
CA GLY A 202 -17.91 2.03 10.03
C GLY A 202 -16.51 2.34 10.58
N ASN A 203 -15.46 1.83 9.95
CA ASN A 203 -14.07 2.03 10.36
C ASN A 203 -13.15 2.13 9.14
N PRO A 204 -12.24 3.13 9.03
CA PRO A 204 -11.33 3.26 7.89
C PRO A 204 -10.44 2.04 7.61
N CYS A 205 -10.12 1.27 8.65
CA CYS A 205 -9.32 0.03 8.61
C CYS A 205 -10.21 -1.22 8.62
N GLY A 206 -11.50 -1.10 8.31
CA GLY A 206 -12.43 -2.23 8.32
C GLY A 206 -12.09 -3.26 7.24
N LEU A 207 -11.77 -4.48 7.63
CA LEU A 207 -11.58 -5.63 6.76
C LEU A 207 -12.71 -6.65 6.96
N GLN A 208 -13.33 -7.05 5.85
CA GLN A 208 -14.25 -8.19 5.80
C GLN A 208 -13.48 -9.42 5.35
N ILE A 209 -13.42 -10.42 6.23
CA ILE A 209 -12.89 -11.76 5.93
C ILE A 209 -14.08 -12.69 5.70
N THR A 210 -14.08 -13.41 4.60
CA THR A 210 -15.08 -14.42 4.28
C THR A 210 -14.44 -15.79 4.18
N TYR A 211 -15.17 -16.81 4.61
CA TYR A 211 -14.74 -18.20 4.51
C TYR A 211 -15.92 -19.13 4.29
N LEU A 212 -15.68 -20.30 3.73
CA LEU A 212 -16.71 -21.32 3.54
C LEU A 212 -16.80 -22.23 4.77
N ARG A 213 -18.02 -22.46 5.24
CA ARG A 213 -18.32 -23.44 6.28
C ARG A 213 -19.65 -24.12 5.95
N ASP A 214 -19.63 -25.45 5.84
CA ASP A 214 -20.83 -26.24 5.52
C ASP A 214 -21.51 -25.75 4.23
N ASN A 215 -20.70 -25.49 3.19
CA ASN A 215 -21.11 -24.91 1.90
C ASN A 215 -21.80 -23.54 1.98
N SER A 216 -21.64 -22.82 3.10
CA SER A 216 -22.21 -21.50 3.33
C SER A 216 -21.12 -20.48 3.63
N THR A 217 -21.18 -19.33 2.96
CA THR A 217 -20.25 -18.22 3.22
C THR A 217 -20.51 -17.60 4.58
N ARG A 218 -19.47 -17.51 5.40
CA ARG A 218 -19.48 -16.82 6.69
C ARG A 218 -18.67 -15.54 6.58
N ASN A 219 -19.12 -14.50 7.29
CA ASN A 219 -18.48 -13.20 7.31
C ASN A 219 -17.90 -12.92 8.70
N ILE A 220 -16.68 -12.42 8.72
CA ILE A 220 -16.04 -11.82 9.89
C ILE A 220 -15.67 -10.39 9.53
N PHE A 221 -16.04 -9.46 10.40
CA PHE A 221 -15.66 -8.07 10.28
C PHE A 221 -14.63 -7.77 11.36
N VAL A 222 -13.45 -7.30 10.95
CA VAL A 222 -12.36 -6.94 11.84
C VAL A 222 -11.83 -5.55 11.50
N TYR A 223 -11.16 -4.92 12.46
CA TYR A 223 -10.26 -3.81 12.19
C TYR A 223 -9.09 -3.83 13.17
N HIS A 224 -8.06 -3.05 12.85
CA HIS A 224 -7.01 -2.66 13.77
C HIS A 224 -6.94 -1.12 13.82
N SER A 225 -6.55 -0.53 14.96
CA SER A 225 -6.42 0.93 15.09
C SER A 225 -5.24 1.47 14.28
N ASP A 226 -4.19 0.67 14.14
CA ASP A 226 -3.08 0.93 13.23
C ASP A 226 -3.40 0.39 11.82
N ALA A 227 -3.36 1.27 10.83
CA ALA A 227 -3.60 0.95 9.43
C ALA A 227 -2.51 0.06 8.81
N LYS A 228 -1.25 0.21 9.23
CA LYS A 228 -0.15 -0.66 8.77
C LYS A 228 -0.43 -2.09 9.20
N GLU A 229 -0.72 -2.31 10.49
CA GLU A 229 -1.02 -3.65 11.01
C GLU A 229 -2.17 -4.31 10.25
N MET A 230 -3.21 -3.54 9.89
CA MET A 230 -4.35 -4.06 9.15
C MET A 230 -3.98 -4.47 7.70
N VAL A 231 -3.13 -3.69 7.04
CA VAL A 231 -2.61 -4.02 5.69
C VAL A 231 -1.64 -5.19 5.74
N ASP A 232 -0.80 -5.27 6.76
CA ASP A 232 0.09 -6.41 6.97
C ASP A 232 -0.72 -7.69 7.17
N TRP A 233 -1.81 -7.66 7.96
CA TRP A 233 -2.74 -8.79 8.07
C TRP A 233 -3.38 -9.16 6.73
N PHE A 234 -3.82 -8.17 5.95
CA PHE A 234 -4.41 -8.39 4.63
C PHE A 234 -3.41 -9.06 3.67
N ASN A 235 -2.18 -8.55 3.60
CA ASN A 235 -1.14 -9.11 2.74
C ASN A 235 -0.63 -10.46 3.25
N ALA A 236 -0.60 -10.71 4.55
CA ALA A 236 -0.27 -12.02 5.11
C ALA A 236 -1.32 -13.08 4.73
N ILE A 237 -2.61 -12.74 4.77
CA ILE A 237 -3.68 -13.63 4.28
C ILE A 237 -3.49 -13.91 2.78
N ARG A 238 -3.11 -12.89 2.00
CA ARG A 238 -2.82 -13.07 0.56
C ARG A 238 -1.60 -13.95 0.32
N ALA A 239 -0.52 -13.79 1.08
CA ALA A 239 0.68 -14.61 1.02
C ALA A 239 0.33 -16.09 1.27
N ALA A 240 -0.40 -16.33 2.35
CA ALA A 240 -0.86 -17.65 2.73
C ALA A 240 -1.73 -18.32 1.65
N SER A 241 -2.64 -17.57 1.00
CA SER A 241 -3.44 -18.08 -0.12
C SER A 241 -2.63 -18.25 -1.41
N TRP A 242 -1.54 -17.50 -1.60
CA TRP A 242 -0.67 -17.60 -2.77
C TRP A 242 0.16 -18.89 -2.74
N CYS A 243 0.70 -19.28 -1.57
CA CYS A 243 1.50 -20.50 -1.42
C CYS A 243 0.75 -21.82 -1.70
N LEU A 244 -0.59 -21.78 -1.83
CA LEU A 244 -1.42 -22.94 -2.13
C LEU A 244 -1.67 -23.17 -3.64
N ASN A 245 -1.30 -22.21 -4.50
CA ASN A 245 -1.45 -22.27 -5.95
C ASN A 245 -0.10 -22.38 -6.65
#